data_AF-A0A955RY66-F1
#
_entry.id   AF-A0A955RY66-F1
#
_cell.length_a   1.000
_cell.length_b   1.000
_cell.length_c   1.000
_cell.angle_alpha   90.00
_cell.angle_beta   90.00
_cell.angle_gamma   90.00
#
_symmetry.space_group_name_H-M   'P 1'
#
loop_
_entity.id
_entity.type
_entity.pdbx_description
1 polymer ?
#
loop_
_entity_poly.entity_id
_entity_poly.type
_entity_poly.pdbx_seq_one_letter_code
_entity_poly.pdbx_strand_id
1 'polypeptide(L)'
;MFQDMYVSINQEVAEIIFKIQPVETQRRVRGVFSSVPQNLVHEEASGLASAPAQSSGALPQQSQPQAPPKPTPIRNDESAKVGRNDPCPCGSGKKYKKCCGQ
;
A
#
# COMPACT_ATOMS: atom_id res chain seq x y z
N MET A 1 -55.42 11.00 -3.12
CA MET A 1 -54.33 11.89 -3.60
C MET A 1 -53.34 12.25 -2.49
N PHE A 2 -53.70 13.04 -1.48
CA PHE A 2 -52.75 13.41 -0.42
C PHE A 2 -52.37 12.22 0.50
N GLN A 3 -53.32 11.34 0.83
CA GLN A 3 -53.01 10.15 1.62
C GLN A 3 -52.10 9.17 0.88
N ASP A 4 -52.29 9.00 -0.43
CA ASP A 4 -51.42 8.14 -1.25
C ASP A 4 -49.98 8.68 -1.30
N MET A 5 -49.82 10.00 -1.39
CA MET A 5 -48.52 10.67 -1.30
C MET A 5 -47.87 10.48 0.08
N TYR A 6 -48.66 10.56 1.15
CA TYR A 6 -48.14 10.34 2.50
C TYR A 6 -47.64 8.91 2.69
N VAL A 7 -48.36 7.92 2.15
CA VAL A 7 -47.95 6.52 2.18
C VAL A 7 -46.68 6.30 1.35
N SER A 8 -46.55 6.90 0.18
CA SER A 8 -45.34 6.78 -0.64
C SER A 8 -44.11 7.39 0.03
N ILE A 9 -44.25 8.56 0.66
CA ILE A 9 -43.16 9.20 1.40
C ILE A 9 -42.68 8.32 2.54
N ASN A 10 -43.59 7.73 3.32
CA ASN A 10 -43.21 6.86 4.43
C ASN A 10 -42.49 5.60 3.97
N GLN A 11 -42.91 5.03 2.83
CA GLN A 11 -42.24 3.87 2.25
C GLN A 11 -40.83 4.20 1.76
N GLU A 12 -40.65 5.33 1.07
CA GLU A 12 -39.33 5.80 0.62
C GLU A 12 -38.39 6.08 1.80
N VAL A 13 -38.88 6.74 2.85
CA VAL A 13 -38.08 7.03 4.05
C VAL A 13 -37.64 5.72 4.73
N ALA A 14 -38.56 4.75 4.88
CA ALA A 14 -38.21 3.45 5.45
C ALA A 14 -37.14 2.73 4.60
N GLU A 15 -37.30 2.73 3.28
CA GLU A 15 -36.35 2.10 2.37
C GLU A 15 -34.95 2.73 2.47
N ILE A 16 -34.84 4.05 2.52
CA ILE A 16 -33.57 4.76 2.67
C ILE A 16 -32.92 4.40 4.02
N ILE A 17 -33.68 4.42 5.12
CA ILE A 17 -33.13 4.10 6.44
C ILE A 17 -32.60 2.66 6.51
N PHE A 18 -33.30 1.70 5.89
CA PHE A 18 -32.87 0.30 5.92
C PHE A 18 -31.77 -0.03 4.91
N LYS A 19 -31.67 0.72 3.81
CA LYS A 19 -30.64 0.50 2.77
C LYS A 19 -29.42 1.40 2.91
N ILE A 20 -29.42 2.34 3.85
CA ILE A 20 -28.27 3.20 4.08
C ILE A 20 -27.09 2.36 4.58
N GLN A 21 -26.09 2.20 3.72
CA GLN A 21 -24.82 1.63 4.13
C GLN A 21 -23.90 2.78 4.52
N PRO A 22 -23.37 2.81 5.76
CA PRO A 22 -22.38 3.81 6.11
C PRO A 22 -21.15 3.59 5.23
N VAL A 23 -20.88 4.55 4.34
CA VAL A 23 -19.62 4.59 3.60
C VAL A 23 -18.54 4.91 4.63
N GLU A 24 -17.82 3.87 5.06
CA GLU A 24 -16.68 3.99 5.96
C GLU A 24 -15.52 4.64 5.19
N THR A 25 -15.58 5.96 5.05
CA THR A 25 -14.68 6.79 4.23
C THR A 25 -13.21 6.71 4.63
N GLN A 26 -12.88 5.99 5.70
CA GLN A 26 -11.51 5.92 6.21
C GLN A 26 -11.16 4.60 6.90
N ARG A 27 -11.58 3.44 6.37
CA ARG A 27 -10.71 2.26 6.51
C ARG A 27 -9.52 2.42 5.55
N ARG A 28 -8.64 3.37 5.89
CA ARG A 28 -7.23 3.33 5.46
C ARG A 28 -6.78 1.93 5.85
N VAL A 29 -6.64 1.04 4.87
CA VAL A 29 -5.98 -0.25 5.07
C VAL A 29 -4.56 0.13 5.48
N ARG A 30 -4.35 0.28 6.79
CA ARG A 30 -3.04 0.51 7.37
C ARG A 30 -2.32 -0.78 7.03
N GLY A 31 -1.53 -0.73 5.94
CA GLY A 31 -0.96 -1.93 5.34
C GLY A 31 -0.32 -2.77 6.44
N VAL A 32 -0.48 -4.09 6.35
CA VAL A 32 0.03 -5.06 7.33
C VAL A 32 1.53 -4.84 7.61
N PHE A 33 2.24 -4.22 6.67
CA PHE A 33 3.66 -3.85 6.76
C PHE A 33 3.96 -2.55 7.53
N SER A 34 2.96 -1.78 7.97
CA SER A 34 3.15 -0.52 8.71
C SER A 34 3.53 -0.68 10.18
N SER A 35 3.39 -1.89 10.72
CA SER A 35 3.79 -2.24 12.09
C SER A 35 5.02 -3.15 12.13
N VAL A 36 5.65 -3.43 10.99
CA VAL A 36 6.86 -4.25 10.95
C VAL A 36 8.06 -3.36 11.27
N PRO A 37 8.73 -3.54 12.42
CA PRO A 37 9.93 -2.78 12.75
C PRO A 37 11.04 -3.13 11.75
N GLN A 38 11.53 -2.12 11.03
CA GLN A 38 12.70 -2.29 10.17
C GLN A 38 13.96 -2.15 11.03
N ASN A 39 14.69 -3.25 11.21
CA ASN A 39 16.06 -3.17 11.72
C ASN A 39 16.95 -2.60 10.60
N LEU A 40 17.28 -1.32 10.70
CA LEU A 40 18.19 -0.63 9.81
C LEU A 40 19.63 -0.95 10.22
N VAL A 41 20.09 -2.14 9.85
CA VAL A 41 21.49 -2.54 10.07
C VAL A 41 22.33 -1.90 8.98
N HIS A 42 23.15 -0.91 9.34
CA HIS A 42 24.20 -0.39 8.48
C HIS A 42 25.51 -1.12 8.79
N GLU A 43 26.18 -1.62 7.75
CA GLU A 43 27.39 -2.46 7.82
C GLU A 43 28.51 -1.79 8.65
N GLU A 44 28.58 -0.47 8.60
CA GLU A 44 29.65 0.33 9.21
C GLU A 44 29.48 0.56 10.72
N ALA A 45 28.26 0.41 11.26
CA ALA A 45 27.98 0.65 12.68
C ALA A 45 28.36 -0.53 13.58
N SER A 46 28.60 -1.71 13.00
CA SER A 46 29.01 -2.91 13.75
C SER A 46 30.46 -2.85 14.25
N GLY A 47 31.29 -1.94 13.69
CA GLY A 47 32.70 -1.79 14.06
C GLY A 47 32.97 -0.97 15.33
N LEU A 48 31.96 -0.27 15.88
CA LEU A 48 32.13 0.63 17.03
C LEU A 48 31.66 0.05 18.37
N ALA A 49 30.97 -1.09 18.37
CA ALA A 49 30.39 -1.68 19.58
C ALA A 49 31.32 -2.68 20.31
N SER A 50 32.59 -2.78 19.96
CA SER A 50 33.54 -3.66 20.65
C SER A 50 34.95 -3.08 20.62
N ALA A 51 35.26 -2.21 21.58
CA ALA A 51 36.63 -1.88 21.93
C ALA A 51 36.89 -2.25 23.40
N PRO A 52 37.94 -3.03 23.65
CA PRO A 52 38.95 -2.56 24.58
C PRO A 52 40.28 -2.37 23.84
N ALA A 53 41.02 -1.37 24.30
CA ALA A 53 42.34 -0.99 23.80
C ALA A 53 43.36 -2.15 23.90
N GLN A 54 44.16 -2.37 22.84
CA GLN A 54 45.65 -2.31 22.84
C GLN A 54 46.29 -2.94 21.58
N SER A 55 47.08 -2.11 20.90
CA SER A 55 48.36 -2.33 20.19
C SER A 55 48.63 -3.55 19.27
N SER A 56 49.03 -3.17 18.04
CA SER A 56 50.14 -3.73 17.24
C SER A 56 49.92 -4.93 16.31
N GLY A 57 49.90 -4.64 15.00
CA GLY A 57 50.64 -5.38 13.98
C GLY A 57 49.93 -6.54 13.27
N ALA A 58 49.98 -6.50 11.93
CA ALA A 58 49.69 -7.55 10.94
C ALA A 58 48.25 -7.72 10.43
N LEU A 59 48.02 -7.34 9.15
CA LEU A 59 47.12 -8.05 8.24
C LEU A 59 47.82 -9.35 7.77
N PRO A 60 47.14 -10.41 7.26
CA PRO A 60 45.79 -10.44 6.67
C PRO A 60 44.93 -11.67 7.07
N GLN A 61 43.64 -11.66 6.74
CA GLN A 61 42.96 -12.70 5.92
C GLN A 61 41.46 -12.40 5.88
N GLN A 62 40.99 -11.92 4.72
CA GLN A 62 39.57 -11.84 4.40
C GLN A 62 38.95 -13.24 4.45
N SER A 63 37.97 -13.42 5.33
CA SER A 63 37.03 -14.53 5.28
C SER A 63 35.70 -13.94 4.80
N GLN A 64 35.36 -14.11 3.52
CA GLN A 64 34.04 -13.76 3.00
C GLN A 64 33.01 -14.76 3.55
N PRO A 65 31.99 -14.33 4.31
CA PRO A 65 30.82 -15.16 4.54
C PRO A 65 29.99 -15.14 3.25
N GLN A 66 29.70 -16.31 2.70
CA GLN A 66 28.83 -16.47 1.54
C GLN A 66 27.46 -15.83 1.83
N ALA A 67 27.14 -14.78 1.08
CA ALA A 67 25.86 -14.09 1.17
C ALA A 67 24.72 -15.03 0.73
N PRO A 68 23.58 -15.07 1.45
CA PRO A 68 22.40 -15.80 1.00
C PRO A 68 21.88 -15.22 -0.33
N PRO A 69 21.25 -16.03 -1.19
CA PRO A 69 20.80 -15.58 -2.51
C PRO A 69 19.82 -14.41 -2.38
N LYS A 70 20.14 -13.31 -3.05
CA LYS A 70 19.28 -12.11 -3.12
C LYS A 70 17.95 -12.52 -3.78
N PRO A 71 16.79 -12.32 -3.14
CA PRO A 71 15.50 -12.62 -3.78
C PRO A 71 15.34 -11.72 -5.01
N THR A 72 14.93 -12.31 -6.13
CA THR A 72 14.63 -11.56 -7.34
C THR A 72 13.37 -10.71 -7.13
N PRO A 73 13.36 -9.45 -7.60
CA PRO A 73 12.20 -8.59 -7.44
C PRO A 73 11.05 -9.11 -8.31
N ILE A 74 9.88 -9.34 -7.70
CA ILE A 74 8.63 -9.63 -8.39
C ILE A 74 8.23 -8.38 -9.17
N ARG A 75 8.37 -8.41 -10.50
CA ARG A 75 7.82 -7.39 -11.38
C ARG A 75 6.35 -7.70 -11.63
N ASN A 76 5.46 -6.83 -11.17
CA ASN A 76 4.05 -6.89 -11.53
C ASN A 76 3.91 -6.33 -12.96
N ASP A 77 4.21 -7.17 -13.94
CA ASP A 77 4.08 -6.86 -15.37
C ASP A 77 2.65 -7.11 -15.88
N GLU A 78 1.82 -7.83 -15.13
CA GLU A 78 0.46 -8.25 -15.52
C GLU A 78 -0.64 -7.23 -15.18
N SER A 79 -0.42 -6.31 -14.23
CA SER A 79 -1.34 -5.19 -14.09
C SER A 79 -1.08 -4.21 -15.24
N ALA A 80 -1.87 -4.30 -16.30
CA ALA A 80 -1.86 -3.34 -17.40
C ALA A 80 -1.99 -1.93 -16.81
N LYS A 81 -0.86 -1.22 -16.72
CA LYS A 81 -0.81 0.15 -16.21
C LYS A 81 -1.51 1.02 -17.24
N VAL A 82 -2.81 1.27 -17.02
CA VAL A 82 -3.59 2.19 -17.85
C VAL A 82 -2.92 3.56 -17.78
N GLY A 83 -2.42 4.06 -18.90
CA GLY A 83 -1.80 5.36 -18.98
C GLY A 83 -2.80 6.46 -18.67
N ARG A 84 -2.32 7.55 -18.06
CA ARG A 84 -3.18 8.67 -17.61
C ARG A 84 -4.07 9.26 -18.73
N ASN A 85 -3.64 9.16 -19.99
CA ASN A 85 -4.37 9.66 -21.16
C ASN A 85 -5.12 8.58 -21.96
N ASP A 86 -4.97 7.30 -21.62
CA ASP A 86 -5.59 6.19 -22.34
C ASP A 86 -7.11 6.15 -22.16
N PRO A 87 -7.87 5.50 -23.06
CA PRO A 87 -9.30 5.30 -22.87
C PRO A 87 -9.59 4.61 -21.53
N CYS A 88 -10.60 5.11 -20.83
CA CYS A 88 -10.99 4.54 -19.55
C CYS A 88 -11.48 3.09 -19.71
N PRO A 89 -10.98 2.13 -18.90
CA PRO A 89 -11.46 0.74 -18.93
C PRO A 89 -12.92 0.60 -18.48
N CYS A 90 -13.50 1.66 -17.92
CA CYS A 90 -14.91 1.76 -17.55
C CYS A 90 -15.88 1.90 -18.75
N GLY A 91 -15.38 1.93 -19.98
CA GLY A 91 -16.22 2.01 -21.19
C GLY A 91 -16.84 3.39 -21.46
N SER A 92 -16.43 4.43 -20.72
CA SER A 92 -17.01 5.78 -20.83
C SER A 92 -16.58 6.56 -22.08
N GLY A 93 -15.61 6.04 -22.84
CA GLY A 93 -14.98 6.75 -23.98
C GLY A 93 -14.12 7.96 -23.58
N LYS A 94 -14.03 8.30 -22.29
CA LYS A 94 -13.22 9.43 -21.78
C LYS A 94 -11.80 8.97 -21.45
N LYS A 95 -10.83 9.89 -21.51
CA LYS A 95 -9.44 9.64 -21.05
C LYS A 95 -9.43 9.28 -19.56
N TYR A 96 -8.58 8.34 -19.14
CA TYR A 96 -8.52 7.82 -17.77
C TYR A 96 -8.45 8.93 -16.71
N LYS A 97 -7.60 9.95 -16.89
CA LYS A 97 -7.48 11.12 -16.00
C LYS A 97 -8.73 11.99 -15.83
N LYS A 98 -9.69 11.88 -16.74
CA LYS A 98 -10.96 12.63 -16.72
C LYS A 98 -12.14 11.74 -16.32
N CYS A 99 -11.88 10.48 -15.94
CA CYS A 99 -12.91 9.52 -15.55
C CYS A 99 -12.53 8.86 -14.22
N CYS A 100 -12.00 7.63 -14.23
CA CYS A 100 -11.66 6.89 -13.01
C CYS A 100 -10.33 7.31 -12.36
N GLY A 101 -9.47 8.05 -13.08
CA GLY A 101 -8.16 8.51 -12.59
C GLY A 101 -8.13 9.97 -12.18
N GLN A 102 -9.22 10.48 -11.57
CA GLN A 102 -9.26 11.81 -10.96
C GLN A 102 -8.34 11.88 -9.74
#